data_AF-A0A369HGA0-F1
#
_entry.id   AF-A0A369HGA0-F1
#
_cell.length_a   1.000
_cell.length_b   1.000
_cell.length_c   1.000
_cell.angle_alpha   90.00
_cell.angle_beta   90.00
_cell.angle_gamma   90.00
#
_symmetry.space_group_name_H-M   'P 1'
#
loop_
_entity.id
_entity.type
_entity.pdbx_description
1 polymer ?
#
loop_
_entity_poly.entity_id
_entity_poly.type
_entity_poly.pdbx_seq_one_letter_code
_entity_poly.pdbx_strand_id
1 'polypeptide(L)'
;MLPPEVKRIHLDFALSMYEGHMGARKFWKECLTRLKYHNPGIPMIVNRHDHNESPPIMTIYFRSPTAKPVDGSESLSDQLSSSRQNLAKALPPGKDETTVKIDMKGKHSDEILELFLAETKATTIPISDNDVEEMKALETMKRRTAADRERWKLQKELKDKEEALLKKATDVISSAAE
;
A
#
# COMPACT_ATOMS: atom_id res chain seq x y z
N MET A 1 16.83 0.44 -5.58
CA MET A 1 16.83 -0.56 -6.66
C MET A 1 17.18 -1.92 -6.09
N LEU A 2 16.48 -2.96 -6.56
CA LEU A 2 16.74 -4.33 -6.14
C LEU A 2 17.95 -4.89 -6.90
N PRO A 3 18.76 -5.76 -6.29
CA PRO A 3 19.82 -6.43 -7.02
C PRO A 3 19.23 -7.44 -8.03
N PRO A 4 19.97 -7.79 -9.09
CA PRO A 4 19.52 -8.72 -10.13
C PRO A 4 19.31 -10.16 -9.63
N GLU A 5 19.77 -10.47 -8.42
CA GLU A 5 19.57 -11.76 -7.76
C GLU A 5 18.10 -11.98 -7.38
N VAL A 6 17.33 -10.92 -7.13
CA VAL A 6 15.91 -11.01 -6.78
C VAL A 6 15.11 -11.35 -8.02
N LYS A 7 14.54 -12.56 -8.06
CA LYS A 7 13.75 -13.05 -9.19
C LYS A 7 12.27 -12.67 -9.08
N ARG A 8 11.67 -12.86 -7.90
CA ARG A 8 10.25 -12.54 -7.67
C ARG A 8 9.96 -12.27 -6.21
N ILE A 9 8.87 -11.56 -5.95
CA ILE A 9 8.38 -11.27 -4.60
C ILE A 9 6.92 -11.72 -4.53
N HIS A 10 6.59 -12.46 -3.48
CA HIS A 10 5.24 -12.88 -3.16
C HIS A 10 4.85 -12.32 -1.79
N LEU A 11 3.67 -11.73 -1.68
CA LEU A 11 3.14 -11.17 -0.44
C LEU A 11 1.78 -11.80 -0.16
N ASP A 12 1.63 -12.41 1.02
CA ASP A 12 0.38 -12.99 1.49
C ASP A 12 -0.11 -12.28 2.76
N PHE A 13 -1.35 -11.81 2.77
CA PHE A 13 -1.97 -11.20 3.96
C PHE A 13 -3.50 -11.18 3.88
N ALA A 14 -4.14 -11.07 5.05
CA ALA A 14 -5.60 -11.02 5.15
C ALA A 14 -6.18 -9.66 4.71
N LEU A 15 -7.43 -9.65 4.24
CA LEU A 15 -8.15 -8.43 3.85
C LEU A 15 -8.47 -7.55 5.07
N SER A 16 -8.76 -8.18 6.20
CA SER A 16 -9.06 -7.51 7.47
C SER A 16 -7.79 -7.15 8.24
N MET A 17 -7.91 -6.15 9.09
CA MET A 17 -6.80 -5.51 9.82
C MET A 17 -6.41 -6.24 11.12
N TYR A 18 -7.31 -7.09 11.64
CA TYR A 18 -7.12 -7.85 12.88
C TYR A 18 -5.94 -8.82 12.77
N GLU A 19 -5.42 -9.29 13.90
CA GLU A 19 -4.27 -10.20 13.97
C GLU A 19 -2.97 -9.62 13.37
N GLY A 20 -2.82 -8.30 13.37
CA GLY A 20 -1.55 -7.64 13.04
C GLY A 20 -1.25 -7.55 11.54
N HIS A 21 -2.26 -7.58 10.67
CA HIS A 21 -2.12 -7.50 9.21
C HIS A 21 -1.95 -6.08 8.66
N MET A 22 -2.08 -5.05 9.51
CA MET A 22 -2.03 -3.65 9.09
C MET A 22 -0.70 -3.22 8.47
N GLY A 23 0.42 -3.71 9.02
CA GLY A 23 1.75 -3.44 8.48
C GLY A 23 1.88 -3.89 7.02
N ALA A 24 1.49 -5.13 6.74
CA ALA A 24 1.52 -5.69 5.38
C ALA A 24 0.63 -4.94 4.40
N ARG A 25 -0.56 -4.52 4.83
CA ARG A 25 -1.47 -3.72 4.01
C ARG A 25 -0.87 -2.36 3.64
N LYS A 26 -0.25 -1.67 4.61
CA LYS A 26 0.43 -0.39 4.36
C LYS A 26 1.66 -0.57 3.47
N PHE A 27 2.50 -1.56 3.79
CA PHE A 27 3.68 -1.90 3.00
C PHE A 27 3.32 -2.17 1.53
N TRP A 28 2.25 -2.92 1.25
CA TRP A 28 1.77 -3.15 -0.11
C TRP A 28 1.44 -1.83 -0.84
N LYS A 29 0.65 -0.97 -0.20
CA LYS A 29 0.17 0.27 -0.83
C LYS A 29 1.25 1.34 -1.01
N GLU A 30 2.15 1.45 -0.04
CA GLU A 30 3.08 2.57 0.06
C GLU A 30 4.49 2.20 -0.41
N CYS A 31 4.97 1.01 -0.08
CA CYS A 31 6.34 0.57 -0.37
C CYS A 31 6.41 -0.31 -1.63
N LEU A 32 5.57 -1.35 -1.73
CA LEU A 32 5.65 -2.33 -2.82
C LEU A 32 5.34 -1.69 -4.19
N THR A 33 4.40 -0.76 -4.25
CA THR A 33 4.11 0.02 -5.47
C THR A 33 5.31 0.84 -5.94
N ARG A 34 6.04 1.48 -5.01
CA ARG A 34 7.26 2.23 -5.33
C ARG A 34 8.39 1.29 -5.78
N LEU A 35 8.52 0.13 -5.14
CA LEU A 35 9.48 -0.89 -5.56
C LEU A 35 9.20 -1.36 -6.99
N LYS A 36 7.93 -1.58 -7.36
CA LYS A 36 7.56 -1.99 -8.72
C LYS A 36 7.88 -0.93 -9.76
N TYR A 37 7.70 0.35 -9.43
CA TYR A 37 8.03 1.47 -10.34
C TYR A 37 9.50 1.45 -10.78
N HIS A 38 10.42 1.21 -9.84
CA HIS A 38 11.85 1.14 -10.15
C HIS A 38 12.33 -0.23 -10.66
N ASN A 39 11.54 -1.28 -10.47
CA ASN A 39 11.92 -2.66 -10.85
C ASN A 39 10.77 -3.33 -11.63
N PRO A 40 10.44 -2.84 -12.86
CA PRO A 40 9.29 -3.35 -13.61
C PRO A 40 9.46 -4.81 -14.04
N GLY A 41 10.70 -5.27 -14.26
CA GLY A 41 11.01 -6.65 -14.66
C GLY A 41 10.80 -7.72 -13.58
N ILE A 42 10.70 -7.32 -12.30
CA ILE A 42 10.50 -8.28 -11.20
C ILE A 42 8.99 -8.46 -10.96
N PRO A 43 8.43 -9.67 -11.11
CA PRO A 43 7.04 -9.93 -10.76
C PRO A 43 6.86 -9.83 -9.23
N MET A 44 5.89 -9.01 -8.84
CA MET A 44 5.48 -8.80 -7.45
C MET A 44 4.01 -9.22 -7.35
N ILE A 45 3.76 -10.36 -6.72
CA ILE A 45 2.45 -11.01 -6.67
C ILE A 45 1.88 -10.84 -5.27
N VAL A 46 0.61 -10.45 -5.20
CA VAL A 46 -0.09 -10.26 -3.93
C VAL A 46 -1.25 -11.24 -3.83
N ASN A 47 -1.20 -12.08 -2.80
CA ASN A 47 -2.29 -12.95 -2.41
C ASN A 47 -3.02 -12.33 -1.23
N ARG A 48 -4.34 -12.19 -1.35
CA ARG A 48 -5.20 -11.74 -0.26
C ARG A 48 -6.30 -12.74 -0.01
N HIS A 49 -6.73 -12.82 1.25
CA HIS A 49 -7.73 -13.78 1.70
C HIS A 49 -8.47 -13.27 2.96
N ASP A 50 -9.52 -13.97 3.40
CA ASP A 50 -10.28 -13.59 4.61
C ASP A 50 -9.81 -14.30 5.89
N HIS A 51 -8.85 -15.22 5.79
CA HIS A 51 -8.31 -15.95 6.94
C HIS A 51 -7.34 -15.07 7.76
N ASN A 52 -7.79 -14.47 8.86
CA ASN A 52 -6.92 -13.63 9.70
C ASN A 52 -5.92 -14.42 10.55
N GLU A 53 -6.19 -15.71 10.77
CA GLU A 53 -5.34 -16.62 11.56
C GLU A 53 -3.99 -16.88 10.89
N SER A 54 -3.93 -16.87 9.55
CA SER A 54 -2.65 -17.03 8.85
C SER A 54 -1.81 -15.76 9.02
N PRO A 55 -0.54 -15.89 9.43
CA PRO A 55 0.33 -14.73 9.58
C PRO A 55 0.59 -14.08 8.21
N PRO A 56 0.68 -12.73 8.16
CA PRO A 56 1.08 -12.05 6.94
C PRO A 56 2.57 -12.31 6.66
N ILE A 57 2.87 -12.94 5.53
CA ILE A 57 4.22 -13.36 5.17
C ILE A 57 4.58 -12.81 3.80
N MET A 58 5.78 -12.25 3.69
CA MET A 58 6.41 -11.94 2.41
C MET A 58 7.48 -12.99 2.10
N THR A 59 7.40 -13.59 0.92
CA THR A 59 8.40 -14.54 0.42
C THR A 59 9.15 -13.92 -0.76
N ILE A 60 10.46 -13.81 -0.61
CA ILE A 60 11.38 -13.27 -1.62
C ILE A 60 12.12 -14.47 -2.22
N TYR A 61 12.18 -14.53 -3.55
CA TYR A 61 12.85 -15.60 -4.27
C TYR A 61 14.11 -15.04 -4.91
N PHE A 62 15.25 -15.62 -4.53
CA PHE A 62 16.56 -15.28 -5.07
C PHE A 62 17.00 -16.35 -6.06
N ARG A 63 17.67 -15.94 -7.13
CA ARG A 63 18.39 -16.84 -8.03
C ARG A 63 19.60 -17.41 -7.29
N SER A 64 19.80 -18.72 -7.36
CA SER A 64 21.00 -19.37 -6.83
C SER A 64 22.26 -18.82 -7.54
N PRO A 65 23.36 -18.53 -6.81
CA PRO A 65 24.59 -17.99 -7.39
C PRO A 65 25.27 -18.97 -8.37
N THR A 66 24.90 -20.25 -8.36
CA THR A 66 25.42 -21.27 -9.28
C THR A 66 24.64 -21.36 -10.60
N ALA A 67 23.49 -20.68 -10.69
CA ALA A 67 22.62 -20.76 -11.86
C ALA A 67 22.96 -19.67 -12.89
N LYS A 68 23.37 -20.09 -14.09
CA LYS A 68 23.57 -19.19 -15.23
C LYS A 68 22.26 -18.47 -15.59
N PRO A 69 22.31 -17.23 -16.11
CA PRO A 69 21.11 -16.57 -16.61
C PRO A 69 20.58 -17.35 -17.82
N VAL A 70 19.55 -18.16 -17.59
CA VAL A 70 18.76 -18.72 -18.69
C VAL A 70 17.81 -17.63 -19.14
N ASP A 71 18.13 -17.01 -20.27
CA ASP A 71 17.21 -16.17 -21.03
C ASP A 71 16.04 -17.05 -21.53
N GLY A 72 14.82 -16.65 -21.20
CA GLY A 72 13.63 -17.10 -21.92
C GLY A 72 12.90 -18.36 -21.44
N SER A 73 13.24 -18.96 -20.30
CA SER A 73 12.36 -20.00 -19.72
C SER A 73 11.23 -19.33 -18.94
N GLU A 74 10.05 -19.18 -19.55
CA GLU A 74 8.82 -18.85 -18.81
C GLU A 74 8.63 -19.88 -17.70
N SER A 75 8.84 -19.44 -16.46
CA SER A 75 8.60 -20.27 -15.29
C SER A 75 7.09 -20.32 -15.06
N LEU A 76 6.54 -21.45 -14.60
CA LEU A 76 5.13 -21.54 -14.14
C LEU A 76 4.79 -20.44 -13.10
N SER A 77 5.81 -19.89 -12.43
CA SER A 77 5.67 -18.75 -11.52
C SER A 77 5.37 -17.40 -12.19
N ASP A 78 5.71 -17.22 -13.47
CA ASP A 78 5.51 -15.98 -14.22
C ASP A 78 4.04 -15.83 -14.67
N GLN A 79 3.25 -16.91 -14.58
CA GLN A 79 1.82 -16.91 -14.88
C GLN A 79 0.91 -16.68 -13.65
N LEU A 80 1.48 -16.58 -12.45
CA LEU A 80 0.68 -16.32 -11.25
C LEU A 80 0.24 -14.85 -11.21
N SER A 81 -1.07 -14.65 -11.31
CA SER A 81 -1.69 -13.34 -11.11
C SER A 81 -2.09 -13.13 -9.65
N SER A 82 -2.13 -11.86 -9.22
CA SER A 82 -2.56 -11.51 -7.87
C SER A 82 -4.02 -11.91 -7.63
N SER A 83 -4.35 -12.32 -6.41
CA SER A 83 -5.70 -12.80 -6.06
C SER A 83 -6.24 -12.13 -4.80
N ARG A 84 -7.58 -12.05 -4.71
CA ARG A 84 -8.32 -11.64 -3.50
C ARG A 84 -8.97 -12.80 -2.76
N GLN A 85 -8.89 -14.01 -3.32
CA GLN A 85 -9.62 -15.19 -2.85
C GLN A 85 -8.66 -16.35 -2.54
N ASN A 86 -7.44 -16.05 -2.11
CA ASN A 86 -6.42 -17.05 -1.76
C ASN A 86 -5.99 -17.99 -2.92
N LEU A 87 -6.12 -17.57 -4.18
CA LEU A 87 -5.79 -18.42 -5.33
C LEU A 87 -4.30 -18.35 -5.72
N ALA A 88 -3.60 -17.31 -5.29
CA ALA A 88 -2.23 -17.03 -5.71
C ALA A 88 -1.23 -17.42 -4.61
N LYS A 89 -1.27 -18.67 -4.14
CA LYS A 89 -0.43 -19.12 -3.02
C LYS A 89 1.06 -19.13 -3.38
N ALA A 90 1.91 -18.95 -2.37
CA ALA A 90 3.36 -19.02 -2.52
C ALA A 90 3.77 -20.41 -3.05
N LEU A 91 4.50 -20.42 -4.17
CA LEU A 91 5.08 -21.65 -4.71
C LEU A 91 6.32 -22.05 -3.90
N PRO A 92 6.63 -23.35 -3.78
CA PRO A 92 7.94 -23.75 -3.29
C PRO A 92 9.06 -23.19 -4.19
N PRO A 93 10.28 -23.00 -3.65
CA PRO A 93 11.43 -22.63 -4.47
C PRO A 93 11.66 -23.65 -5.58
N GLY A 94 12.00 -23.18 -6.78
CA GLY A 94 12.51 -24.02 -7.85
C GLY A 94 13.89 -24.60 -7.54
N LYS A 95 14.39 -25.52 -8.38
CA LYS A 95 15.68 -26.21 -8.18
C LYS A 95 16.88 -25.25 -8.07
N ASP A 96 16.79 -24.10 -8.73
CA ASP A 96 17.84 -23.07 -8.79
C ASP A 96 17.46 -21.79 -8.04
N GLU A 97 16.49 -21.87 -7.12
CA GLU A 97 15.98 -20.73 -6.39
C GLU A 97 16.12 -20.95 -4.89
N THR A 98 16.45 -19.89 -4.17
CA THR A 98 16.37 -19.87 -2.71
C THR A 98 15.26 -18.92 -2.27
N THR A 99 14.63 -19.21 -1.14
CA THR A 99 13.53 -18.39 -0.62
C THR A 99 13.88 -17.84 0.74
N VAL A 100 13.57 -16.57 0.94
CA VAL A 100 13.60 -15.94 2.25
C VAL A 100 12.19 -15.50 2.61
N LYS A 101 11.76 -15.83 3.83
CA LYS A 101 10.45 -15.49 4.36
C LYS A 101 10.60 -14.42 5.43
N ILE A 102 9.86 -13.33 5.29
CA ILE A 102 9.77 -12.24 6.26
C ILE A 102 8.38 -12.30 6.87
N ASP A 103 8.31 -12.55 8.19
CA ASP A 103 7.08 -12.43 8.97
C ASP A 103 6.79 -10.96 9.27
N MET A 104 5.56 -10.55 8.98
CA MET A 104 5.09 -9.17 9.04
C MET A 104 4.04 -8.96 10.14
N LYS A 105 3.74 -10.00 10.94
CA LYS A 105 2.71 -9.93 11.98
C LYS A 105 3.06 -8.85 13.01
N GLY A 106 2.17 -7.85 13.14
CA GLY A 106 2.29 -6.81 14.16
C GLY A 106 3.38 -5.76 13.91
N LYS A 107 4.07 -5.80 12.78
CA LYS A 107 5.14 -4.84 12.44
C LYS A 107 4.60 -3.59 11.74
N HIS A 108 5.29 -2.47 11.88
CA HIS A 108 4.98 -1.27 11.10
C HIS A 108 5.52 -1.41 9.66
N SER A 109 4.95 -0.66 8.71
CA SER A 109 5.41 -0.69 7.30
C SER A 109 6.88 -0.31 7.15
N ASP A 110 7.37 0.60 8.00
CA ASP A 110 8.75 1.08 7.95
C ASP A 110 9.73 0.01 8.45
N GLU A 111 9.38 -0.68 9.55
CA GLU A 111 10.15 -1.81 10.07
C GLU A 111 10.20 -2.97 9.07
N ILE A 112 9.08 -3.24 8.39
CA ILE A 112 9.04 -4.23 7.30
C ILE A 112 9.99 -3.82 6.18
N LEU A 113 10.01 -2.53 5.81
CA LEU A 113 10.88 -2.03 4.76
C LEU A 113 12.36 -2.16 5.16
N GLU A 114 12.71 -1.84 6.39
CA GLU A 114 14.07 -2.03 6.91
C GLU A 114 14.51 -3.49 6.85
N LEU A 115 13.67 -4.42 7.31
CA LEU A 115 13.93 -5.87 7.20
C LEU A 115 14.10 -6.31 5.75
N PHE A 116 13.25 -5.80 4.86
CA PHE A 116 13.33 -6.10 3.44
C PHE A 116 14.62 -5.57 2.80
N LEU A 117 15.03 -4.34 3.13
CA LEU A 117 16.27 -3.74 2.64
C LEU A 117 17.51 -4.47 3.18
N ALA A 118 17.49 -4.88 4.45
CA ALA A 118 18.55 -5.66 5.06
C ALA A 118 18.73 -7.02 4.37
N GLU A 119 17.62 -7.70 4.07
CA GLU A 119 17.64 -9.02 3.43
C GLU A 119 18.04 -8.95 1.95
N THR A 120 17.46 -7.98 1.21
CA THR A 120 17.71 -7.84 -0.23
C THR A 120 18.98 -7.06 -0.55
N LYS A 121 19.61 -6.42 0.44
CA LYS A 121 20.77 -5.51 0.26
C LYS A 121 20.54 -4.47 -0.85
N ALA A 122 19.30 -4.00 -0.96
CA ALA A 122 18.88 -3.09 -2.01
C ALA A 122 19.38 -1.66 -1.74
N THR A 123 19.77 -0.96 -2.81
CA THR A 123 20.26 0.43 -2.71
C THR A 123 19.09 1.41 -2.69
N THR A 124 19.10 2.37 -1.78
CA THR A 124 18.13 3.48 -1.77
C THR A 124 18.41 4.47 -2.88
N ILE A 125 17.37 4.86 -3.63
CA ILE A 125 17.49 5.87 -4.69
C ILE A 125 17.35 7.24 -4.03
N PRO A 126 18.29 8.18 -4.24
CA PRO A 126 18.15 9.53 -3.71
C PRO A 126 16.97 10.25 -4.38
N ILE A 127 16.28 11.08 -3.61
CA ILE A 127 15.19 11.92 -4.11
C ILE A 127 15.82 13.01 -4.98
N SER A 128 15.27 13.25 -6.17
CA SER A 128 15.74 14.32 -7.06
C SER A 128 15.29 15.70 -6.56
N ASP A 129 16.02 16.76 -6.92
CA ASP A 129 15.67 18.13 -6.52
C ASP A 129 14.27 18.54 -7.02
N ASN A 130 13.91 18.12 -8.23
CA ASN A 130 12.57 18.35 -8.78
C ASN A 130 11.48 17.67 -7.92
N ASP A 131 11.72 16.45 -7.44
CA ASP A 131 10.78 15.73 -6.59
C ASP A 131 10.59 16.46 -5.25
N VAL A 132 11.65 17.07 -4.71
CA VAL A 132 11.59 17.87 -3.47
C VAL A 132 10.72 19.11 -3.68
N GLU A 133 10.84 19.78 -4.83
CA GLU A 133 10.01 20.93 -5.18
C GLU A 133 8.54 20.56 -5.34
N GLU A 134 8.25 19.47 -6.06
CA GLU A 134 6.90 18.94 -6.21
C GLU A 134 6.27 18.57 -4.86
N MET A 135 7.05 17.92 -3.98
CA MET A 135 6.60 17.58 -2.63
C MET A 135 6.24 18.83 -1.81
N LYS A 136 7.08 19.88 -1.85
CA LYS A 136 6.77 21.16 -1.20
C LYS A 136 5.52 21.82 -1.79
N ALA A 137 5.36 21.80 -3.10
CA ALA A 137 4.17 22.33 -3.77
C ALA A 137 2.89 21.57 -3.34
N LEU A 138 2.94 20.23 -3.27
CA LEU A 138 1.82 19.42 -2.79
C LEU A 138 1.49 19.68 -1.32
N GLU A 139 2.49 19.88 -0.46
CA GLU A 139 2.27 20.23 0.95
C GLU A 139 1.59 21.59 1.12
N THR A 140 2.05 22.61 0.39
CA THR A 140 1.42 23.95 0.45
C THR A 140 -0.04 23.90 -0.03
N MET A 141 -0.32 23.13 -1.09
CA MET A 141 -1.68 22.89 -1.59
C MET A 141 -2.56 22.17 -0.56
N LYS A 142 -2.05 21.14 0.13
CA LYS A 142 -2.77 20.45 1.20
C LYS A 142 -3.12 21.38 2.36
N ARG A 143 -2.19 22.24 2.80
CA ARG A 143 -2.43 23.20 3.88
C ARG A 143 -3.52 24.21 3.49
N ARG A 144 -3.46 24.75 2.27
CA ARG A 144 -4.48 25.68 1.76
C ARG A 144 -5.86 25.02 1.69
N THR A 145 -5.95 23.84 1.06
CA THR A 145 -7.22 23.12 0.91
C THR A 145 -7.84 22.72 2.25
N ALA A 146 -7.04 22.37 3.26
CA ALA A 146 -7.53 22.11 4.61
C ALA A 146 -8.17 23.38 5.23
N ALA A 147 -7.49 24.52 5.16
CA ALA A 147 -8.02 25.78 5.67
C ALA A 147 -9.32 26.20 4.94
N ASP A 148 -9.37 26.04 3.62
CA ASP A 148 -10.56 26.37 2.82
C ASP A 148 -11.74 25.43 3.13
N ARG A 149 -11.48 24.14 3.40
CA ARG A 149 -12.53 23.19 3.84
C ARG A 149 -13.14 23.58 5.18
N GLU A 150 -12.33 23.99 6.16
CA GLU A 150 -12.83 24.44 7.46
C GLU A 150 -13.65 25.74 7.34
N ARG A 151 -13.19 26.69 6.52
CA ARG A 151 -13.95 27.92 6.24
C ARG A 151 -15.31 27.63 5.62
N TRP A 152 -15.34 26.75 4.61
CA TRP A 152 -16.58 26.37 3.94
C TRP A 152 -17.53 25.66 4.91
N LYS A 153 -17.01 24.77 5.76
CA LYS A 153 -17.81 24.09 6.79
C LYS A 153 -18.46 25.07 7.75
N LEU A 154 -17.70 26.06 8.26
CA LEU A 154 -18.24 27.09 9.15
C LEU A 154 -19.31 27.95 8.46
N GLN A 155 -19.08 28.39 7.23
CA GLN A 155 -20.07 29.16 6.47
C GLN A 155 -21.35 28.37 6.24
N LYS A 156 -21.23 27.08 5.90
CA LYS A 156 -22.36 26.19 5.73
C LYS A 156 -23.15 26.02 7.03
N GLU A 157 -22.47 25.76 8.14
CA GLU A 157 -23.12 25.62 9.45
C GLU A 157 -23.83 26.90 9.90
N LEU A 158 -23.28 28.08 9.61
CA LEU A 158 -23.93 29.36 9.90
C LEU A 158 -25.19 29.55 9.05
N LYS A 159 -25.09 29.29 7.75
CA LYS A 159 -26.23 29.38 6.84
C LYS A 159 -27.35 28.41 7.22
N ASP A 160 -27.01 27.16 7.52
CA ASP A 160 -27.97 26.14 7.94
C ASP A 160 -28.69 26.56 9.26
N LYS A 161 -27.99 27.22 10.19
CA LYS A 161 -28.57 27.77 11.43
C LYS A 161 -29.52 28.95 11.17
N GLU A 162 -29.12 29.87 10.30
CA GLU A 162 -29.94 31.02 9.90
C GLU A 162 -31.23 30.55 9.21
N GLU A 163 -31.13 29.63 8.25
CA GLU A 163 -32.28 29.04 7.58
C GLU A 163 -33.21 28.30 8.55
N ALA A 164 -32.66 27.55 9.50
CA ALA A 164 -33.45 26.87 10.53
C ALA A 164 -34.18 27.86 11.46
N LEU A 165 -33.57 29.00 11.80
CA LEU A 165 -34.20 30.05 12.60
C LEU A 165 -35.32 30.73 11.80
N LEU A 166 -35.07 31.12 10.56
CA LEU A 166 -36.08 31.72 9.68
C LEU A 166 -37.27 30.79 9.49
N LYS A 167 -37.04 29.50 9.25
CA LYS A 167 -38.11 28.50 9.12
C LYS A 167 -38.96 28.40 10.38
N LYS A 168 -38.33 28.35 11.57
CA LYS A 168 -39.07 28.37 12.84
C LYS A 168 -39.91 29.64 12.99
N ALA A 169 -39.37 30.80 12.60
CA ALA A 169 -40.11 32.05 12.65
C ALA A 169 -41.30 32.06 11.69
N THR A 170 -41.14 31.54 10.46
CA THR A 170 -42.25 31.44 9.50
C THR A 170 -43.32 30.47 9.98
N ASP A 171 -42.95 29.33 10.57
CA ASP A 171 -43.89 28.33 11.08
C ASP A 171 -44.71 28.87 12.28
N VAL A 172 -44.09 29.68 13.15
CA VAL A 172 -44.79 30.37 14.24
C VAL A 172 -45.78 31.40 13.71
N ILE A 173 -45.42 32.17 12.68
CA ILE A 173 -46.32 33.17 12.09
C ILE A 173 -47.51 32.47 11.39
N SER A 174 -47.27 31.38 10.65
CA SER A 174 -48.37 30.67 9.99
C SER A 174 -49.33 30.02 10.98
N SER A 175 -48.83 29.46 12.08
CA SER A 175 -49.66 28.85 13.13
C SER A 175 -50.41 29.86 14.00
N ALA A 176 -50.00 31.13 14.03
CA ALA A 176 -50.73 32.20 14.71
C ALA A 176 -51.82 32.86 13.84
N ALA A 177 -51.85 32.56 12.55
CA ALA A 177 -52.82 33.10 11.58
C ALA A 177 -54.01 32.15 11.30
N GLU A 178 -53.97 30.92 11.84
CA GLU A 178 -55.06 29.92 11.86
C GLU A 178 -55.80 29.96 13.19
#